data_AF-A0A6P1J655-F1
#
_entry.id   AF-A0A6P1J655-F1
#
_cell.length_a   1.000
_cell.length_b   1.000
_cell.length_c   1.000
_cell.angle_alpha   90.00
_cell.angle_beta   90.00
_cell.angle_gamma   90.00
#
_symmetry.space_group_name_H-M   'P 1'
#
loop_
_entity.id
_entity.type
_entity.pdbx_description
1 polymer ?
#
loop_
_entity_poly.entity_id
_entity_poly.type
_entity_poly.pdbx_seq_one_letter_code
_entity_poly.pdbx_strand_id
1 'polypeptide(L)'
;MAKDSTEIISTDFDPIIVVDAPSRSAAEVRALSLAGLLIIVLTNAVLVTTAWIPELAVVPGYQQLVSQLSPLAAFDPAVPWWPETATSAALPGAVLLLGASIVHLLMRHTGPVFRPVLIGAAAAVAIAAIVMVIVTLVSGDATANITGLLLIATTTVLVVLVAVRQAHVASDSLPSPPRGARWLIVYLAVLPLPLAVGRALQGQALAGAGYSVSGANSGVEFAALLTPASLLLYLVGATAGVVVWATVLLLPPWQGRSLVAPAVLGGLAIGATVGVVGPYASSAAAGRAQEIAVGAPDAAVWDACSIRHWPADPAQTFTLTGEGCTEITSYSGFIRIGGGNLNAVFENDGVMTDADGNSLSARVVSAVWGYTVVAVAASPYQFEPNSLYSFDGRDGRLLWSFQCPGGGHIATRFVAAESGDDPATGAVTAAGEAPGVIARCGEDMVRLDPATGALL
;
A
#
# COMPACT_ATOMS: atom_id res chain seq x y z
N MET A 1 87.84 31.53 -48.91
CA MET A 1 87.20 30.19 -48.87
C MET A 1 87.04 29.82 -47.41
N ALA A 2 85.91 30.20 -46.82
CA ALA A 2 85.57 29.94 -45.43
C ALA A 2 84.63 28.73 -45.39
N LYS A 3 84.95 27.75 -44.55
CA LYS A 3 84.10 26.58 -44.28
C LYS A 3 83.76 26.65 -42.80
N ASP A 4 82.67 27.34 -42.51
CA ASP A 4 82.10 27.44 -41.17
C ASP A 4 81.36 26.15 -40.83
N SER A 5 81.80 25.56 -39.73
CA SER A 5 81.14 24.50 -38.99
C SER A 5 79.99 25.08 -38.18
N THR A 6 78.76 24.67 -38.49
CA THR A 6 77.58 24.94 -37.65
C THR A 6 77.07 23.64 -37.05
N GLU A 7 77.26 23.57 -35.75
CA GLU A 7 76.81 22.56 -34.80
C GLU A 7 75.30 22.73 -34.59
N ILE A 8 74.49 21.75 -35.00
CA ILE A 8 73.05 21.73 -34.69
C ILE A 8 72.88 20.94 -33.40
N ILE A 9 72.65 21.67 -32.32
CA ILE A 9 72.24 21.15 -31.01
C ILE A 9 70.80 20.61 -31.16
N SER A 10 70.67 19.28 -31.15
CA SER A 10 69.40 18.58 -31.00
C SER A 10 68.97 18.66 -29.54
N THR A 11 68.11 19.63 -29.19
CA THR A 11 67.41 19.60 -27.91
C THR A 11 66.28 18.59 -27.98
N ASP A 12 66.43 17.49 -27.21
CA ASP A 12 65.34 16.61 -26.78
C ASP A 12 64.17 17.48 -26.29
N PHE A 13 63.11 17.56 -27.10
CA PHE A 13 61.80 17.91 -26.58
C PHE A 13 61.17 16.61 -26.12
N ASP A 14 61.07 16.46 -24.80
CA ASP A 14 60.17 15.49 -24.19
C ASP A 14 58.80 15.58 -24.88
N PRO A 15 58.26 14.46 -25.39
CA PRO A 15 56.89 14.47 -25.87
C PRO A 15 56.03 14.84 -24.66
N ILE A 16 55.42 16.03 -24.71
CA ILE A 16 54.32 16.40 -23.83
C ILE A 16 53.36 15.22 -23.89
N ILE A 17 53.30 14.47 -22.80
CA ILE A 17 52.31 13.42 -22.61
C ILE A 17 50.98 14.14 -22.71
N VAL A 18 50.37 14.08 -23.90
CA VAL A 18 48.97 14.39 -24.09
C VAL A 18 48.26 13.30 -23.32
N VAL A 19 48.05 13.56 -22.02
CA VAL A 19 47.36 12.66 -21.14
C VAL A 19 45.97 12.46 -21.76
N ASP A 20 45.71 11.24 -22.19
CA ASP A 20 44.44 10.73 -22.74
C ASP A 20 43.30 10.72 -21.69
N ALA A 21 43.28 11.73 -20.80
CA ALA A 21 42.34 11.92 -19.71
C ALA A 21 40.90 12.38 -20.06
N PRO A 22 40.53 12.87 -21.27
CA PRO A 22 39.19 13.44 -21.44
C PRO A 22 38.08 12.39 -21.46
N SER A 23 38.35 11.14 -21.82
CA SER A 23 37.30 10.10 -21.94
C SER A 23 36.85 9.52 -20.58
N ARG A 24 37.76 9.42 -19.60
CA ARG A 24 37.44 8.93 -18.24
C ARG A 24 36.56 9.90 -17.45
N SER A 25 36.79 11.20 -17.58
CA SER A 25 36.06 12.22 -16.81
C SER A 25 34.58 12.32 -17.22
N ALA A 26 34.25 12.22 -18.52
CA ALA A 26 32.87 12.30 -19.01
C ALA A 26 32.01 11.09 -18.57
N ALA A 27 32.57 9.89 -18.60
CA ALA A 27 31.88 8.67 -18.15
C ALA A 27 31.62 8.71 -16.64
N GLU A 28 32.58 9.19 -15.85
CA GLU A 28 32.45 9.33 -14.41
C GLU A 28 31.38 10.37 -14.02
N VAL A 29 31.38 11.54 -14.65
CA VAL A 29 30.35 12.58 -14.42
C VAL A 29 28.95 12.06 -14.77
N ARG A 30 28.83 11.26 -15.85
CA ARG A 30 27.57 10.61 -16.20
C ARG A 30 27.12 9.63 -15.12
N ALA A 31 28.02 8.77 -14.64
CA ALA A 31 27.71 7.80 -13.59
C ALA A 31 27.26 8.50 -12.29
N LEU A 32 27.96 9.56 -11.87
CA LEU A 32 27.62 10.33 -10.67
C LEU A 32 26.25 11.01 -10.79
N SER A 33 25.96 11.63 -11.93
CA SER A 33 24.65 12.26 -12.18
C SER A 33 23.50 11.25 -12.17
N LEU A 34 23.73 10.06 -12.75
CA LEU A 34 22.75 9.00 -12.81
C LEU A 34 22.50 8.44 -11.40
N ALA A 35 23.55 8.24 -10.61
CA ALA A 35 23.44 7.78 -9.23
C ALA A 35 22.60 8.75 -8.39
N GLY A 36 22.89 10.06 -8.46
CA GLY A 36 22.11 11.07 -7.74
C GLY A 36 20.64 11.10 -8.16
N LEU A 37 20.37 11.04 -9.47
CA LEU A 37 19.00 10.98 -9.98
C LEU A 37 18.28 9.70 -9.54
N LEU A 38 18.94 8.54 -9.62
CA LEU A 38 18.36 7.25 -9.25
C LEU A 38 18.01 7.20 -7.77
N ILE A 39 18.84 7.75 -6.88
CA ILE A 39 18.53 7.81 -5.44
C ILE A 39 17.19 8.50 -5.21
N ILE A 40 16.99 9.72 -5.76
CA ILE A 40 15.75 10.46 -5.54
C ILE A 40 14.56 9.81 -6.27
N VAL A 41 14.74 9.36 -7.51
CA VAL A 41 13.65 8.75 -8.30
C VAL A 41 13.19 7.44 -7.67
N LEU A 42 14.10 6.57 -7.24
CA LEU A 42 13.74 5.31 -6.59
C LEU A 42 13.08 5.55 -5.23
N THR A 43 13.60 6.51 -4.46
CA THR A 43 12.99 6.89 -3.17
C THR A 43 11.56 7.40 -3.37
N ASN A 44 11.34 8.30 -4.32
CA ASN A 44 10.01 8.80 -4.63
C ASN A 44 9.11 7.74 -5.27
N ALA A 45 9.65 6.81 -6.05
CA ALA A 45 8.89 5.68 -6.58
C ALA A 45 8.38 4.78 -5.45
N VAL A 46 9.20 4.50 -4.44
CA VAL A 46 8.78 3.81 -3.22
C VAL A 46 7.68 4.61 -2.53
N LEU A 47 7.90 5.90 -2.25
CA LEU A 47 6.92 6.75 -1.57
C LEU A 47 5.58 6.88 -2.32
N VAL A 48 5.59 7.02 -3.65
CA VAL A 48 4.36 7.05 -4.45
C VAL A 48 3.65 5.72 -4.35
N THR A 49 4.40 4.63 -4.47
CA THR A 49 3.85 3.30 -4.32
C THR A 49 3.21 3.13 -2.95
N THR A 50 3.85 3.66 -1.90
CA THR A 50 3.35 3.52 -0.54
C THR A 50 2.16 4.38 -0.21
N ALA A 51 2.10 5.59 -0.77
CA ALA A 51 0.97 6.48 -0.62
C ALA A 51 -0.31 5.87 -1.22
N TRP A 52 -0.20 5.20 -2.36
CA TRP A 52 -1.35 4.82 -3.18
C TRP A 52 -1.66 3.31 -3.17
N ILE A 53 -0.83 2.49 -2.53
CA ILE A 53 -1.06 1.05 -2.36
C ILE A 53 -0.96 0.71 -0.86
N PRO A 54 -2.02 0.99 -0.07
CA PRO A 54 -2.04 0.69 1.36
C PRO A 54 -1.85 -0.79 1.67
N GLU A 55 -2.16 -1.70 0.74
CA GLU A 55 -2.00 -3.15 0.89
C GLU A 55 -0.55 -3.58 1.19
N LEU A 56 0.42 -2.74 0.84
CA LEU A 56 1.83 -2.99 1.14
C LEU A 56 2.19 -2.72 2.61
N ALA A 57 1.29 -2.09 3.39
CA ALA A 57 1.50 -1.86 4.82
C ALA A 57 1.59 -3.16 5.63
N VAL A 58 1.05 -4.26 5.11
CA VAL A 58 1.17 -5.61 5.72
C VAL A 58 2.61 -6.11 5.73
N VAL A 59 3.50 -5.57 4.87
CA VAL A 59 4.89 -6.00 4.81
C VAL A 59 5.65 -5.54 6.08
N PRO A 60 6.26 -6.46 6.85
CA PRO A 60 7.01 -6.09 8.05
C PRO A 60 8.13 -5.07 7.76
N GLY A 61 8.26 -4.05 8.62
CA GLY A 61 9.26 -2.98 8.48
C GLY A 61 8.93 -1.93 7.42
N TYR A 62 7.80 -2.05 6.72
CA TYR A 62 7.40 -1.12 5.67
C TYR A 62 7.14 0.30 6.18
N GLN A 63 6.39 0.45 7.28
CA GLN A 63 6.16 1.76 7.88
C GLN A 63 7.46 2.43 8.34
N GLN A 64 8.40 1.63 8.86
CA GLN A 64 9.73 2.11 9.22
C GLN A 64 10.53 2.55 8.00
N LEU A 65 10.43 1.84 6.86
CA LEU A 65 11.05 2.27 5.62
C LEU A 65 10.44 3.59 5.12
N VAL A 66 9.11 3.71 5.12
CA VAL A 66 8.41 4.93 4.68
C VAL A 66 8.78 6.11 5.57
N SER A 67 8.82 5.93 6.89
CA SER A 67 9.23 7.01 7.81
C SER A 67 10.66 7.46 7.51
N GLN A 68 11.59 6.52 7.38
CA GLN A 68 13.00 6.79 7.07
C GLN A 68 13.22 7.51 5.73
N LEU A 69 12.34 7.29 4.75
CA LEU A 69 12.41 7.91 3.42
C LEU A 69 11.59 9.21 3.32
N SER A 70 10.69 9.47 4.27
CA SER A 70 9.75 10.59 4.25
C SER A 70 10.38 11.98 4.04
N PRO A 71 11.61 12.28 4.51
CA PRO A 71 12.25 13.58 4.25
C PRO A 71 12.58 13.83 2.77
N LEU A 72 12.60 12.79 1.92
CA LEU A 72 12.84 12.90 0.47
C LEU A 72 11.54 12.98 -0.35
N ALA A 73 10.38 12.98 0.30
CA ALA A 73 9.10 13.07 -0.40
C ALA A 73 9.06 14.35 -1.24
N ALA A 74 8.88 14.20 -2.55
CA ALA A 74 8.80 15.31 -3.49
C ALA A 74 7.35 15.72 -3.81
N PHE A 75 6.39 15.10 -3.14
CA PHE A 75 4.97 15.32 -3.36
C PHE A 75 4.22 15.12 -2.05
N ASP A 76 3.12 15.86 -1.91
CA ASP A 76 2.11 15.59 -0.91
C ASP A 76 0.98 14.84 -1.63
N PRO A 77 0.78 13.54 -1.36
CA PRO A 77 -0.31 12.77 -1.96
C PRO A 77 -1.70 13.26 -1.53
N ALA A 78 -1.81 14.15 -0.54
CA ALA A 78 -3.06 14.58 0.06
C ALA A 78 -3.94 13.39 0.52
N VAL A 79 -3.29 12.29 0.92
CA VAL A 79 -3.98 11.12 1.49
C VAL A 79 -4.00 11.21 3.01
N PRO A 80 -5.13 10.92 3.68
CA PRO A 80 -5.31 11.08 5.13
C PRO A 80 -4.28 10.38 6.03
N TRP A 81 -3.61 9.35 5.53
CA TRP A 81 -2.66 8.51 6.28
C TRP A 81 -1.20 8.82 5.99
N TRP A 82 -0.93 9.85 5.19
CA TRP A 82 0.44 10.26 4.91
C TRP A 82 1.07 10.90 6.16
N PRO A 83 2.32 10.56 6.52
CA PRO A 83 2.97 11.17 7.68
C PRO A 83 3.00 12.70 7.56
N GLU A 84 2.61 13.42 8.60
CA GLU A 84 2.66 14.89 8.63
C GLU A 84 4.08 15.42 8.38
N THR A 85 5.10 14.68 8.80
CA THR A 85 6.51 15.02 8.54
C THR A 85 6.83 15.06 7.05
N ALA A 86 6.18 14.24 6.23
CA ALA A 86 6.40 14.18 4.79
C ALA A 86 5.77 15.37 4.03
N THR A 87 4.66 15.94 4.52
CA THR A 87 4.01 17.10 3.88
C THR A 87 4.89 18.35 4.00
N SER A 88 5.54 18.54 5.15
CA SER A 88 6.50 19.63 5.37
C SER A 88 7.76 19.52 4.48
N ALA A 89 8.11 18.30 4.07
CA ALA A 89 9.26 18.01 3.21
C ALA A 89 8.94 18.08 1.70
N ALA A 90 7.66 18.12 1.30
CA ALA A 90 7.23 18.00 -0.09
C ALA A 90 7.87 19.04 -1.03
N LEU A 91 7.88 20.33 -0.63
CA LEU A 91 8.45 21.40 -1.44
C LEU A 91 9.98 21.28 -1.57
N PRO A 92 10.76 21.16 -0.47
CA PRO A 92 12.18 20.86 -0.57
C PRO A 92 12.46 19.60 -1.41
N GLY A 93 11.67 18.53 -1.26
CA GLY A 93 11.84 17.28 -1.99
C GLY A 93 11.61 17.45 -3.49
N ALA A 94 10.60 18.24 -3.87
CA ALA A 94 10.35 18.62 -5.24
C ALA A 94 11.53 19.40 -5.83
N VAL A 95 12.11 20.32 -5.06
CA VAL A 95 13.31 21.06 -5.48
C VAL A 95 14.51 20.13 -5.66
N LEU A 96 14.72 19.15 -4.78
CA LEU A 96 15.76 18.13 -4.94
C LEU A 96 15.56 17.31 -6.23
N LEU A 97 14.34 16.78 -6.45
CA LEU A 97 14.02 15.97 -7.62
C LEU A 97 14.16 16.75 -8.92
N LEU A 98 13.61 17.97 -8.98
CA LEU A 98 13.69 18.84 -10.15
C LEU A 98 15.13 19.27 -10.40
N GLY A 99 15.87 19.65 -9.36
CA GLY A 99 17.26 20.06 -9.49
C GLY A 99 18.17 18.93 -9.98
N ALA A 100 18.04 17.72 -9.41
CA ALA A 100 18.77 16.54 -9.88
C ALA A 100 18.42 16.17 -11.33
N SER A 101 17.13 16.27 -11.69
CA SER A 101 16.66 16.03 -13.06
C SER A 101 17.21 17.06 -14.04
N ILE A 102 17.18 18.35 -13.69
CA ILE A 102 17.73 19.45 -14.48
C ILE A 102 19.23 19.23 -14.68
N VAL A 103 19.99 18.92 -13.62
CA VAL A 103 21.44 18.67 -13.74
C VAL A 103 21.72 17.48 -14.66
N HIS A 104 20.96 16.38 -14.55
CA HIS A 104 21.12 15.21 -15.43
C HIS A 104 20.68 15.46 -16.89
N LEU A 105 19.72 16.35 -17.12
CA LEU A 105 19.32 16.75 -18.48
C LEU A 105 20.33 17.74 -19.08
N LEU A 106 20.73 18.76 -18.32
CA LEU A 106 21.61 19.83 -18.78
C LEU A 106 23.06 19.41 -18.96
N MET A 107 23.54 18.36 -18.29
CA MET A 107 24.87 17.78 -18.57
C MET A 107 25.03 17.26 -20.02
N ARG A 108 23.93 17.20 -20.79
CA ARG A 108 23.93 16.84 -22.21
C ARG A 108 24.12 18.05 -23.13
N HIS A 109 24.19 19.25 -22.57
CA HIS A 109 24.32 20.50 -23.30
C HIS A 109 25.57 21.26 -22.84
N THR A 110 26.41 21.67 -23.79
CA THR A 110 27.72 22.33 -23.53
C THR A 110 27.72 23.84 -23.78
N GLY A 111 26.57 24.41 -24.12
CA GLY A 111 26.46 25.85 -24.36
C GLY A 111 26.78 26.69 -23.11
N PRO A 112 27.42 27.86 -23.26
CA PRO A 112 27.79 28.72 -22.13
C PRO A 112 26.58 29.18 -21.30
N VAL A 113 25.39 29.20 -21.92
CA VAL A 113 24.11 29.53 -21.29
C VAL A 113 23.67 28.47 -20.26
N PHE A 114 24.10 27.21 -20.39
CA PHE A 114 23.67 26.13 -19.49
C PHE A 114 24.47 26.07 -18.19
N ARG A 115 25.70 26.59 -18.18
CA ARG A 115 26.56 26.65 -16.98
C ARG A 115 25.92 27.41 -15.81
N PRO A 116 25.40 28.64 -15.97
CA PRO A 116 24.74 29.34 -14.85
C PRO A 116 23.47 28.62 -14.38
N VAL A 117 22.71 27.99 -15.29
CA VAL A 117 21.52 27.21 -14.93
C VAL A 117 21.89 25.98 -14.10
N LEU A 118 22.97 25.30 -14.46
CA LEU A 118 23.44 24.10 -13.76
C LEU A 118 23.97 24.44 -12.36
N ILE A 119 24.71 25.54 -12.21
CA ILE A 119 25.14 26.06 -10.90
C ILE A 119 23.92 26.48 -10.07
N GLY A 120 22.95 27.17 -10.67
CA GLY A 120 21.71 27.57 -10.00
C GLY A 120 20.90 26.37 -9.50
N ALA A 121 20.76 25.31 -10.32
CA ALA A 121 20.09 24.08 -9.94
C ALA A 121 20.81 23.35 -8.80
N ALA A 122 22.14 23.28 -8.84
CA ALA A 122 22.93 22.68 -7.76
C ALA A 122 22.85 23.47 -6.45
N ALA A 123 22.83 24.81 -6.52
CA ALA A 123 22.63 25.67 -5.36
C ALA A 123 21.22 25.49 -4.76
N ALA A 124 20.19 25.43 -5.59
CA ALA A 124 18.82 25.14 -5.14
C ALA A 124 18.72 23.78 -4.44
N VAL A 125 19.37 22.75 -4.99
CA VAL A 125 19.48 21.42 -4.37
C VAL A 125 20.16 21.48 -3.00
N ALA A 126 21.28 22.20 -2.88
CA ALA A 126 21.98 22.35 -1.61
C ALA A 126 21.14 23.10 -0.56
N ILE A 127 20.43 24.16 -0.96
CA ILE A 127 19.53 24.91 -0.07
C ILE A 127 18.38 24.01 0.40
N ALA A 128 17.74 23.29 -0.52
CA ALA A 128 16.65 22.37 -0.19
C ALA A 128 17.10 21.28 0.80
N ALA A 129 18.29 20.71 0.58
CA ALA A 129 18.87 19.73 1.49
C ALA A 129 19.13 20.30 2.90
N ILE A 130 19.67 21.52 3.00
CA ILE A 130 19.88 22.20 4.29
C ILE A 130 18.54 22.42 5.00
N VAL A 131 17.52 22.88 4.28
CA VAL A 131 16.17 23.07 4.84
C VAL A 131 15.61 21.75 5.38
N MET A 132 15.68 20.66 4.62
CA MET A 132 15.25 19.33 5.09
C MET A 132 15.97 18.89 6.36
N VAL A 133 17.30 19.04 6.40
CA VAL A 133 18.11 18.67 7.56
C VAL A 133 17.69 19.49 8.79
N ILE A 134 17.52 20.80 8.64
CA ILE A 134 17.06 21.67 9.73
C ILE A 134 15.67 21.27 10.21
N VAL A 135 14.71 21.07 9.30
CA VAL A 135 13.34 20.66 9.66
C VAL A 135 13.35 19.34 10.42
N THR A 136 14.11 18.36 9.93
CA THR A 136 14.23 17.03 10.58
C THR A 136 14.91 17.10 11.96
N LEU A 137 15.89 18.01 12.13
CA LEU A 137 16.55 18.22 13.42
C LEU A 137 15.63 18.95 14.42
N VAL A 138 14.89 19.96 13.96
CA VAL A 138 13.98 20.76 14.80
C VAL A 138 12.77 19.94 15.23
N SER A 139 12.28 19.01 14.40
CA SER A 139 11.19 18.10 14.78
C SER A 139 11.61 17.04 15.81
N GLY A 140 12.91 16.88 16.08
CA GLY A 140 13.44 15.86 16.99
C GLY A 140 13.50 14.45 16.38
N ASP A 141 13.20 14.31 15.09
CA ASP A 141 13.07 13.02 14.42
C ASP A 141 14.36 12.53 13.74
N ALA A 142 15.51 13.11 14.08
CA ALA A 142 16.78 12.83 13.39
C ALA A 142 17.18 11.35 13.43
N THR A 143 16.94 10.65 14.54
CA THR A 143 17.25 9.22 14.69
C THR A 143 16.27 8.32 13.93
N ALA A 144 15.02 8.76 13.80
CA ALA A 144 13.98 8.07 13.04
C ALA A 144 14.12 8.24 11.52
N ASN A 145 15.02 9.11 11.06
CA ASN A 145 15.18 9.51 9.66
C ASN A 145 16.63 9.45 9.14
N ILE A 146 17.51 8.71 9.82
CA ILE A 146 18.95 8.64 9.50
C ILE A 146 19.18 8.24 8.03
N THR A 147 18.45 7.25 7.52
CA THR A 147 18.61 6.81 6.13
C THR A 147 18.24 7.91 5.16
N GLY A 148 17.13 8.60 5.37
CA GLY A 148 16.72 9.73 4.54
C GLY A 148 17.76 10.86 4.56
N LEU A 149 18.26 11.24 5.73
CA LEU A 149 19.30 12.26 5.86
C LEU A 149 20.59 11.88 5.11
N LEU A 150 21.01 10.61 5.17
CA LEU A 150 22.16 10.11 4.42
C LEU A 150 21.94 10.15 2.90
N LEU A 151 20.73 9.81 2.42
CA LEU A 151 20.40 9.88 1.00
C LEU A 151 20.32 11.32 0.49
N ILE A 152 19.80 12.25 1.30
CA ILE A 152 19.81 13.69 1.01
C ILE A 152 21.25 14.20 0.89
N ALA A 153 22.10 13.89 1.87
CA ALA A 153 23.50 14.30 1.86
C ALA A 153 24.24 13.72 0.64
N THR A 154 24.07 12.42 0.39
CA THR A 154 24.70 11.73 -0.76
C THR A 154 24.26 12.36 -2.07
N THR A 155 22.96 12.60 -2.26
CA THR A 155 22.46 13.17 -3.51
C THR A 155 22.94 14.59 -3.70
N THR A 156 22.93 15.40 -2.65
CA THR A 156 23.42 16.78 -2.67
C THR A 156 24.89 16.83 -3.07
N VAL A 157 25.73 15.99 -2.45
CA VAL A 157 27.15 15.87 -2.80
C VAL A 157 27.33 15.47 -4.26
N LEU A 158 26.59 14.47 -4.74
CA LEU A 158 26.67 14.02 -6.15
C LEU A 158 26.27 15.13 -7.13
N VAL A 159 25.17 15.83 -6.87
CA VAL A 159 24.69 16.93 -7.73
C VAL A 159 25.68 18.09 -7.76
N VAL A 160 26.21 18.50 -6.60
CA VAL A 160 27.19 19.59 -6.50
C VAL A 160 28.50 19.19 -7.18
N LEU A 161 28.99 17.96 -6.98
CA LEU A 161 30.21 17.47 -7.64
C LEU A 161 30.05 17.43 -9.16
N VAL A 162 28.91 16.95 -9.67
CA VAL A 162 28.61 16.96 -11.10
C VAL A 162 28.61 18.39 -11.64
N ALA A 163 28.03 19.34 -10.89
CA ALA A 163 27.98 20.73 -11.30
C ALA A 163 29.35 21.40 -11.39
N VAL A 164 30.17 21.22 -10.35
CA VAL A 164 31.54 21.74 -10.32
C VAL A 164 32.37 21.11 -11.44
N ARG A 165 32.28 19.79 -11.65
CA ARG A 165 33.04 19.11 -12.71
C ARG A 165 32.60 19.55 -14.11
N GLN A 166 31.30 19.66 -14.37
CA GLN A 166 30.78 20.15 -15.66
C GLN A 166 31.23 21.58 -15.98
N ALA A 167 31.45 22.44 -14.98
CA ALA A 167 32.00 23.77 -15.21
C ALA A 167 33.43 23.75 -15.80
N HIS A 168 34.17 22.65 -15.63
CA HIS A 168 35.58 22.52 -16.02
C HIS A 168 35.81 21.62 -17.25
N VAL A 169 34.79 20.91 -17.77
CA VAL A 169 34.94 20.00 -18.91
C VAL A 169 34.81 20.74 -20.26
N ALA A 170 35.73 20.45 -21.19
CA ALA A 170 35.71 20.97 -22.57
C ALA A 170 34.61 20.29 -23.41
N SER A 171 34.04 21.01 -24.38
CA SER A 171 32.75 20.72 -25.05
C SER A 171 32.66 19.44 -25.89
N ASP A 172 33.78 18.73 -26.12
CA ASP A 172 33.91 17.87 -27.30
C ASP A 172 33.59 16.39 -27.07
N SER A 173 33.13 16.01 -25.86
CA SER A 173 32.76 14.62 -25.54
C SER A 173 31.40 14.51 -24.86
N LEU A 174 30.34 14.89 -25.59
CA LEU A 174 28.98 14.77 -25.09
C LEU A 174 28.51 13.30 -25.03
N PRO A 175 27.96 12.84 -23.90
CA PRO A 175 27.43 11.48 -23.81
C PRO A 175 26.21 11.30 -24.72
N SER A 176 26.17 10.15 -25.41
CA SER A 176 25.04 9.80 -26.26
C SER A 176 23.73 9.73 -25.47
N PRO A 177 22.61 10.23 -26.04
CA PRO A 177 21.32 10.23 -25.35
C PRO A 177 20.90 8.79 -25.03
N PRO A 178 20.14 8.57 -23.94
CA PRO A 178 19.64 7.24 -23.59
C PRO A 178 18.91 6.66 -24.79
N ARG A 179 19.45 5.57 -25.34
CA ARG A 179 18.85 4.79 -26.42
C ARG A 179 18.07 3.67 -25.76
N GLY A 180 16.76 3.79 -25.73
CA GLY A 180 15.89 2.62 -25.55
C GLY A 180 14.79 2.78 -24.51
N ALA A 181 13.77 1.95 -24.70
CA ALA A 181 12.63 1.76 -23.82
C ALA A 181 12.99 1.02 -22.52
N ARG A 182 14.27 0.85 -22.17
CA ARG A 182 14.71 0.01 -21.03
C ARG A 182 14.11 0.48 -19.71
N TRP A 183 14.11 1.78 -19.45
CA TRP A 183 13.52 2.29 -18.21
C TRP A 183 11.99 2.17 -18.23
N LEU A 184 11.35 2.31 -19.40
CA LEU A 184 9.91 2.11 -19.54
C LEU A 184 9.55 0.64 -19.29
N ILE A 185 10.37 -0.30 -19.78
CA ILE A 185 10.22 -1.73 -19.49
C ILE A 185 10.37 -1.97 -17.99
N VAL A 186 11.37 -1.39 -17.34
CA VAL A 186 11.53 -1.50 -15.87
C VAL A 186 10.32 -0.91 -15.15
N TYR A 187 9.83 0.27 -15.56
CA TYR A 187 8.64 0.90 -15.00
C TYR A 187 7.40 0.00 -15.13
N LEU A 188 7.18 -0.60 -16.30
CA LEU A 188 6.05 -1.50 -16.55
C LEU A 188 6.20 -2.84 -15.82
N ALA A 189 7.42 -3.35 -15.70
CA ALA A 189 7.71 -4.62 -15.03
C ALA A 189 7.59 -4.52 -13.50
N VAL A 190 7.85 -3.34 -12.92
CA VAL A 190 7.60 -3.06 -11.50
C VAL A 190 6.11 -2.79 -11.32
N LEU A 191 5.31 -3.85 -11.34
CA LEU A 191 3.84 -3.85 -11.24
C LEU A 191 3.23 -2.82 -10.28
N PRO A 192 3.73 -2.64 -9.03
CA PRO A 192 3.10 -1.71 -8.10
C PRO A 192 3.25 -0.24 -8.52
N LEU A 193 4.26 0.12 -9.32
CA LEU A 193 4.51 1.51 -9.66
C LEU A 193 3.49 2.09 -10.66
N PRO A 194 3.16 1.44 -11.80
CA PRO A 194 2.06 1.91 -12.65
C PRO A 194 0.71 1.87 -11.93
N LEU A 195 0.45 0.85 -11.12
CA LEU A 195 -0.79 0.80 -10.34
C LEU A 195 -0.93 2.01 -9.40
N ALA A 196 0.13 2.36 -8.68
CA ALA A 196 0.16 3.51 -7.79
C ALA A 196 -0.09 4.84 -8.53
N VAL A 197 0.57 5.03 -9.69
CA VAL A 197 0.34 6.21 -10.54
C VAL A 197 -1.11 6.25 -11.03
N GLY A 198 -1.67 5.12 -11.45
CA GLY A 198 -3.06 5.00 -11.85
C GLY A 198 -4.05 5.39 -10.74
N ARG A 199 -3.80 4.89 -9.52
CA ARG A 199 -4.58 5.24 -8.32
C ARG A 199 -4.48 6.73 -7.98
N ALA A 200 -3.30 7.32 -8.08
CA ALA A 200 -3.09 8.74 -7.87
C ALA A 200 -3.89 9.61 -8.85
N LEU A 201 -3.94 9.19 -10.11
CA LEU A 201 -4.58 9.96 -11.19
C LEU A 201 -6.10 9.76 -11.26
N GLN A 202 -6.60 8.54 -11.07
CA GLN A 202 -8.00 8.19 -11.34
C GLN A 202 -8.66 7.36 -10.23
N GLY A 203 -7.91 6.85 -9.25
CA GLY A 203 -8.39 5.93 -8.22
C GLY A 203 -8.43 6.51 -6.81
N GLN A 204 -8.53 7.84 -6.66
CA GLN A 204 -8.44 8.50 -5.36
C GLN A 204 -9.53 8.04 -4.36
N ALA A 205 -10.75 7.80 -4.86
CA ALA A 205 -11.85 7.26 -4.05
C ALA A 205 -11.51 5.87 -3.48
N LEU A 206 -10.88 5.01 -4.28
CA LEU A 206 -10.48 3.66 -3.85
C LEU A 206 -9.33 3.72 -2.84
N ALA A 207 -8.39 4.65 -3.01
CA ALA A 207 -7.34 4.86 -2.02
C ALA A 207 -7.94 5.30 -0.67
N GLY A 208 -8.85 6.28 -0.68
CA GLY A 208 -9.57 6.73 0.52
C GLY A 208 -10.32 5.60 1.23
N ALA A 209 -11.03 4.77 0.46
CA ALA A 209 -11.72 3.60 0.98
C ALA A 209 -10.74 2.54 1.54
N GLY A 210 -9.59 2.33 0.89
CA GLY A 210 -8.58 1.37 1.35
C GLY A 210 -8.01 1.68 2.72
N TYR A 211 -7.86 2.96 3.06
CA TYR A 211 -7.45 3.33 4.41
C TYR A 211 -8.50 2.98 5.46
N SER A 212 -9.79 3.17 5.16
CA SER A 212 -10.85 2.79 6.10
C SER A 212 -10.91 1.29 6.38
N VAL A 213 -10.38 0.46 5.46
CA VAL A 213 -10.29 -0.99 5.61
C VAL A 213 -8.95 -1.42 6.25
N SER A 214 -7.99 -0.51 6.41
CA SER A 214 -6.72 -0.83 7.06
C SER A 214 -6.95 -1.32 8.50
N GLY A 215 -6.39 -2.48 8.85
CA GLY A 215 -6.64 -3.14 10.15
C GLY A 215 -7.81 -4.15 10.14
N ALA A 216 -8.49 -4.32 9.01
CA ALA A 216 -9.25 -5.53 8.74
C ALA A 216 -8.31 -6.75 8.59
N ASN A 217 -8.89 -7.94 8.53
CA ASN A 217 -8.14 -9.15 8.18
C ASN A 217 -7.46 -8.97 6.81
N SER A 218 -6.20 -9.38 6.68
CA SER A 218 -5.40 -9.15 5.47
C SER A 218 -6.07 -9.68 4.20
N GLY A 219 -6.80 -10.80 4.28
CA GLY A 219 -7.60 -11.32 3.18
C GLY A 219 -8.73 -10.38 2.74
N VAL A 220 -9.42 -9.75 3.70
CA VAL A 220 -10.50 -8.78 3.44
C VAL A 220 -9.95 -7.50 2.83
N GLU A 221 -8.82 -7.00 3.35
CA GLU A 221 -8.14 -5.82 2.80
C GLU A 221 -7.70 -6.05 1.34
N PHE A 222 -7.08 -7.21 1.06
CA PHE A 222 -6.62 -7.54 -0.28
C PHE A 222 -7.79 -7.74 -1.26
N ALA A 223 -8.86 -8.40 -0.84
CA ALA A 223 -10.07 -8.55 -1.64
C ALA A 223 -10.79 -7.21 -1.87
N ALA A 224 -10.80 -6.32 -0.87
CA ALA A 224 -11.37 -4.98 -0.99
C ALA A 224 -10.66 -4.19 -2.10
N LEU A 225 -9.34 -4.27 -2.17
CA LEU A 225 -8.54 -3.33 -2.97
C LEU A 225 -7.96 -3.92 -4.27
N LEU A 226 -7.79 -5.24 -4.35
CA LEU A 226 -7.33 -5.92 -5.57
C LEU A 226 -8.53 -6.40 -6.40
N THR A 227 -9.07 -5.49 -7.22
CA THR A 227 -10.28 -5.74 -8.02
C THR A 227 -10.02 -5.60 -9.51
N PRO A 228 -11.01 -5.88 -10.39
CA PRO A 228 -10.89 -5.56 -11.81
C PRO A 228 -10.57 -4.08 -12.10
N ALA A 229 -10.92 -3.16 -11.18
CA ALA A 229 -10.53 -1.75 -11.28
C ALA A 229 -9.00 -1.57 -11.22
N SER A 230 -8.27 -2.41 -10.48
CA SER A 230 -6.81 -2.36 -10.37
C SER A 230 -6.12 -2.58 -11.72
N LEU A 231 -6.69 -3.41 -12.61
CA LEU A 231 -6.16 -3.58 -13.96
C LEU A 231 -6.31 -2.29 -14.79
N LEU A 232 -7.48 -1.65 -14.72
CA LEU A 232 -7.73 -0.39 -15.43
C LEU A 232 -6.84 0.74 -14.91
N LEU A 233 -6.66 0.82 -13.58
CA LEU A 233 -5.77 1.78 -12.94
C LEU A 233 -4.31 1.52 -13.33
N TYR A 234 -3.87 0.25 -13.35
CA TYR A 234 -2.55 -0.11 -13.86
C TYR A 234 -2.36 0.37 -15.30
N LEU A 235 -3.35 0.18 -16.18
CA LEU A 235 -3.28 0.67 -17.56
C LEU A 235 -3.18 2.20 -17.66
N VAL A 236 -3.92 2.94 -16.82
CA VAL A 236 -3.82 4.41 -16.70
C VAL A 236 -2.40 4.84 -16.29
N GLY A 237 -1.80 4.17 -15.31
CA GLY A 237 -0.42 4.46 -14.92
C GLY A 237 0.59 4.07 -16.00
N ALA A 238 0.39 2.93 -16.65
CA ALA A 238 1.22 2.47 -17.75
C ALA A 238 1.24 3.50 -18.89
N THR A 239 0.08 4.03 -19.29
CA THR A 239 -0.01 5.08 -20.31
C THR A 239 0.62 6.38 -19.83
N ALA A 240 0.48 6.77 -18.56
CA ALA A 240 1.19 7.92 -18.01
C ALA A 240 2.72 7.76 -18.12
N GLY A 241 3.26 6.57 -17.83
CA GLY A 241 4.68 6.24 -18.04
C GLY A 241 5.11 6.38 -19.50
N VAL A 242 4.26 5.95 -20.45
CA VAL A 242 4.50 6.12 -21.90
C VAL A 242 4.52 7.60 -22.28
N VAL A 243 3.66 8.44 -21.70
CA VAL A 243 3.64 9.90 -21.95
C VAL A 243 4.92 10.54 -21.45
N VAL A 244 5.37 10.21 -20.23
CA VAL A 244 6.66 10.69 -19.70
C VAL A 244 7.81 10.23 -20.60
N TRP A 245 7.78 8.98 -21.07
CA TRP A 245 8.77 8.44 -22.00
C TRP A 245 8.82 9.16 -23.33
N ALA A 246 7.68 9.38 -23.96
CA ALA A 246 7.56 10.15 -25.18
C ALA A 246 8.10 11.57 -24.97
N THR A 247 7.71 12.24 -23.88
CA THR A 247 8.16 13.59 -23.53
C THR A 247 9.68 13.67 -23.41
N VAL A 248 10.30 12.72 -22.70
CA VAL A 248 11.76 12.65 -22.55
C VAL A 248 12.48 12.43 -23.89
N LEU A 249 11.89 11.65 -24.81
CA LEU A 249 12.46 11.45 -26.15
C LEU A 249 12.29 12.66 -27.08
N LEU A 250 11.28 13.49 -26.83
CA LEU A 250 11.05 14.75 -27.53
C LEU A 250 11.96 15.89 -27.01
N LEU A 251 12.68 15.70 -25.91
CA LEU A 251 13.68 16.67 -25.46
C LEU A 251 14.96 16.61 -26.34
N PRO A 252 15.56 17.76 -26.69
CA PRO A 252 16.81 17.81 -27.43
C PRO A 252 17.98 17.18 -26.64
N PRO A 253 19.07 16.73 -27.32
CA PRO A 253 19.36 16.84 -28.76
C PRO A 253 18.73 15.72 -29.62
N TRP A 254 18.19 16.08 -30.78
CA TRP A 254 17.43 15.18 -31.68
C TRP A 254 18.25 14.49 -32.77
N GLN A 255 19.58 14.53 -32.71
CA GLN A 255 20.44 14.09 -33.81
C GLN A 255 20.15 12.65 -34.25
N GLY A 256 19.68 12.49 -35.50
CA GLY A 256 19.42 11.20 -36.15
C GLY A 256 18.20 10.42 -35.64
N ARG A 257 17.25 11.07 -34.94
CA ARG A 257 16.06 10.41 -34.38
C ARG A 257 14.76 10.87 -35.03
N SER A 258 13.85 9.93 -35.29
CA SER A 258 12.47 10.25 -35.65
C SER A 258 11.70 10.71 -34.41
N LEU A 259 11.18 11.94 -34.45
CA LEU A 259 10.34 12.52 -33.39
C LEU A 259 8.86 12.14 -33.57
N VAL A 260 8.48 11.63 -34.75
CA VAL A 260 7.09 11.32 -35.07
C VAL A 260 6.58 10.15 -34.22
N ALA A 261 7.35 9.07 -34.09
CA ALA A 261 6.95 7.91 -33.30
C ALA A 261 6.68 8.23 -31.82
N PRO A 262 7.56 8.90 -31.06
CA PRO A 262 7.27 9.27 -29.68
C PRO A 262 6.11 10.26 -29.57
N ALA A 263 5.98 11.22 -30.49
CA ALA A 263 4.85 12.15 -30.49
C ALA A 263 3.49 11.45 -30.70
N VAL A 264 3.41 10.54 -31.67
CA VAL A 264 2.20 9.76 -31.95
C VAL A 264 1.88 8.83 -30.77
N LEU A 265 2.86 8.08 -30.25
CA LEU A 265 2.65 7.20 -29.10
C LEU A 265 2.25 7.97 -27.85
N GLY A 266 2.88 9.12 -27.58
CA GLY A 266 2.53 10.00 -26.48
C GLY A 266 1.11 10.55 -26.63
N GLY A 267 0.73 11.02 -27.82
CA GLY A 267 -0.62 11.50 -28.12
C GLY A 267 -1.69 10.41 -27.96
N LEU A 268 -1.42 9.20 -28.47
CA LEU A 268 -2.30 8.05 -28.28
C LEU A 268 -2.41 7.65 -26.81
N ALA A 269 -1.31 7.68 -26.04
CA ALA A 269 -1.33 7.38 -24.62
C ALA A 269 -2.12 8.44 -23.82
N ILE A 270 -1.99 9.73 -24.14
CA ILE A 270 -2.83 10.79 -23.56
C ILE A 270 -4.30 10.54 -23.90
N GLY A 271 -4.62 10.27 -25.18
CA GLY A 271 -5.98 9.97 -25.62
C GLY A 271 -6.58 8.74 -24.93
N ALA A 272 -5.80 7.68 -24.75
CA ALA A 272 -6.21 6.50 -24.00
C ALA A 272 -6.45 6.81 -22.51
N THR A 273 -5.55 7.58 -21.89
CA THR A 273 -5.64 7.94 -20.47
C THR A 273 -6.86 8.83 -20.19
N VAL A 274 -7.09 9.86 -21.02
CA VAL A 274 -8.14 10.86 -20.78
C VAL A 274 -9.49 10.42 -21.36
N GLY A 275 -9.49 9.78 -22.54
CA GLY A 275 -10.70 9.55 -23.32
C GLY A 275 -11.30 8.16 -23.22
N VAL A 276 -10.49 7.11 -23.02
CA VAL A 276 -10.97 5.72 -23.03
C VAL A 276 -10.82 5.09 -21.66
N VAL A 277 -9.60 4.80 -21.22
CA VAL A 277 -9.34 4.00 -20.02
C VAL A 277 -9.60 4.78 -18.73
N GLY A 278 -9.24 6.07 -18.67
CA GLY A 278 -9.37 6.87 -17.44
C GLY A 278 -10.80 6.97 -16.90
N PRO A 279 -11.81 7.36 -17.71
CA PRO A 279 -13.19 7.43 -17.23
C PRO A 279 -13.72 6.09 -16.71
N TYR A 280 -13.42 4.97 -17.40
CA TYR A 280 -13.79 3.64 -16.93
C TYR A 280 -13.05 3.25 -15.64
N ALA A 281 -11.75 3.56 -15.54
CA ALA A 281 -10.96 3.30 -14.34
C ALA A 281 -11.50 4.08 -13.14
N SER A 282 -11.82 5.36 -13.33
CA SER A 282 -12.38 6.23 -12.28
C SER A 282 -13.77 5.76 -11.84
N SER A 283 -14.66 5.43 -12.78
CA SER A 283 -15.98 4.90 -12.47
C SER A 283 -15.90 3.54 -11.75
N ALA A 284 -15.02 2.64 -12.19
CA ALA A 284 -14.82 1.35 -11.54
C ALA A 284 -14.22 1.51 -10.12
N ALA A 285 -13.27 2.43 -9.95
CA ALA A 285 -12.68 2.74 -8.64
C ALA A 285 -13.71 3.35 -7.68
N ALA A 286 -14.57 4.26 -8.16
CA ALA A 286 -15.65 4.85 -7.36
C ALA A 286 -16.72 3.81 -7.00
N GLY A 287 -17.12 2.96 -7.96
CA GLY A 287 -18.05 1.85 -7.70
C GLY A 287 -17.52 0.89 -6.66
N ARG A 288 -16.23 0.53 -6.73
CA ARG A 288 -15.60 -0.32 -5.72
C ARG A 288 -15.47 0.38 -4.37
N ALA A 289 -15.13 1.67 -4.34
CA ALA A 289 -15.10 2.43 -3.09
C ALA A 289 -16.47 2.47 -2.40
N GLN A 290 -17.56 2.58 -3.17
CA GLN A 290 -18.91 2.48 -2.65
C GLN A 290 -19.22 1.07 -2.14
N GLU A 291 -18.85 0.04 -2.88
CA GLU A 291 -19.02 -1.36 -2.46
C GLU A 291 -18.24 -1.68 -1.17
N ILE A 292 -17.04 -1.12 -1.00
CA ILE A 292 -16.28 -1.22 0.25
C ILE A 292 -17.07 -0.64 1.44
N ALA A 293 -17.81 0.44 1.22
CA ALA A 293 -18.55 1.12 2.27
C ALA A 293 -19.88 0.43 2.65
N VAL A 294 -20.54 -0.27 1.71
CA VAL A 294 -21.90 -0.80 1.94
C VAL A 294 -22.08 -2.29 1.63
N GLY A 295 -21.12 -2.93 0.98
CA GLY A 295 -21.19 -4.33 0.59
C GLY A 295 -20.63 -5.27 1.66
N ALA A 296 -21.15 -6.50 1.70
CA ALA A 296 -20.68 -7.51 2.64
C ALA A 296 -19.38 -8.21 2.16
N PRO A 297 -18.44 -8.54 3.06
CA PRO A 297 -17.16 -9.13 2.70
C PRO A 297 -17.20 -10.66 2.52
N ASP A 298 -18.36 -11.27 2.25
CA ASP A 298 -18.57 -12.73 2.34
C ASP A 298 -17.57 -13.55 1.53
N ALA A 299 -17.39 -13.16 0.26
CA ALA A 299 -16.45 -13.83 -0.64
C ALA A 299 -14.97 -13.55 -0.29
N ALA A 300 -14.70 -12.62 0.62
CA ALA A 300 -13.37 -12.23 1.06
C ALA A 300 -12.97 -12.87 2.41
N VAL A 301 -13.92 -13.35 3.20
CA VAL A 301 -13.65 -14.04 4.47
C VAL A 301 -13.54 -15.56 4.22
N TRP A 302 -12.40 -15.98 3.66
CA TRP A 302 -12.20 -17.36 3.17
C TRP A 302 -12.20 -18.43 4.27
N ASP A 303 -11.89 -18.04 5.51
CA ASP A 303 -11.83 -18.94 6.68
C ASP A 303 -12.99 -18.68 7.67
N ALA A 304 -14.12 -18.17 7.18
CA ALA A 304 -15.30 -18.01 8.02
C ALA A 304 -15.90 -19.36 8.39
N CYS A 305 -16.03 -19.61 9.69
CA CYS A 305 -16.84 -20.70 10.21
C CYS A 305 -18.33 -20.38 10.17
N SER A 306 -18.66 -19.11 10.38
CA SER A 306 -20.02 -18.60 10.35
C SER A 306 -20.00 -17.15 9.90
N ILE A 307 -20.92 -16.80 9.01
CA ILE A 307 -21.19 -15.43 8.57
C ILE A 307 -22.65 -15.13 8.88
N ARG A 308 -22.92 -13.94 9.41
CA ARG A 308 -24.25 -13.44 9.73
C ARG A 308 -24.42 -12.02 9.20
N HIS A 309 -25.59 -11.79 8.61
CA HIS A 309 -26.06 -10.48 8.14
C HIS A 309 -27.28 -10.06 8.93
N TRP A 310 -27.49 -8.76 9.04
CA TRP A 310 -28.69 -8.22 9.68
C TRP A 310 -29.63 -7.63 8.64
N PRO A 311 -30.90 -8.06 8.62
CA PRO A 311 -31.89 -7.47 7.71
C PRO A 311 -32.06 -5.96 7.89
N ALA A 312 -31.86 -5.46 9.12
CA ALA A 312 -31.98 -4.05 9.45
C ALA A 312 -30.78 -3.20 8.99
N ASP A 313 -29.60 -3.83 8.82
CA ASP A 313 -28.38 -3.18 8.35
C ASP A 313 -27.56 -4.16 7.49
N PRO A 314 -27.82 -4.23 6.17
CA PRO A 314 -27.19 -5.21 5.30
C PRO A 314 -25.70 -4.98 5.08
N ALA A 315 -25.19 -3.78 5.42
CA ALA A 315 -23.75 -3.51 5.40
C ALA A 315 -23.05 -4.15 6.60
N GLN A 316 -23.77 -4.40 7.70
CA GLN A 316 -23.16 -5.07 8.84
C GLN A 316 -22.99 -6.57 8.56
N THR A 317 -21.79 -7.08 8.84
CA THR A 317 -21.50 -8.52 8.81
C THR A 317 -20.79 -8.96 10.10
N PHE A 318 -21.25 -10.02 10.75
CA PHE A 318 -20.52 -10.68 11.85
C PHE A 318 -19.98 -12.01 11.38
N THR A 319 -18.71 -12.24 11.71
CA THR A 319 -18.01 -13.45 11.32
C THR A 319 -17.33 -14.08 12.52
N LEU A 320 -17.40 -15.40 12.58
CA LEU A 320 -16.51 -16.24 13.39
C LEU A 320 -15.47 -16.86 12.46
N THR A 321 -14.18 -16.63 12.74
CA THR A 321 -13.04 -17.03 11.91
C THR A 321 -11.96 -17.69 12.75
N GLY A 322 -10.92 -18.18 12.07
CA GLY A 322 -9.74 -18.79 12.71
C GLY A 322 -9.93 -20.27 13.01
N GLU A 323 -8.83 -20.93 13.37
CA GLU A 323 -8.84 -22.33 13.81
C GLU A 323 -9.70 -22.47 15.08
N GLY A 324 -10.64 -23.43 15.08
CA GLY A 324 -11.61 -23.57 16.16
C GLY A 324 -12.65 -22.44 16.23
N CYS A 325 -12.72 -21.57 15.21
CA CYS A 325 -13.64 -20.44 15.14
C CYS A 325 -13.49 -19.49 16.34
N THR A 326 -12.24 -19.25 16.74
CA THR A 326 -11.84 -18.56 17.97
C THR A 326 -11.75 -17.04 17.83
N GLU A 327 -11.93 -16.48 16.63
CA GLU A 327 -11.89 -15.04 16.40
C GLU A 327 -13.29 -14.53 16.02
N ILE A 328 -13.76 -13.49 16.71
CA ILE A 328 -14.92 -12.71 16.27
C ILE A 328 -14.45 -11.47 15.55
N THR A 329 -15.12 -11.17 14.44
CA THR A 329 -14.97 -9.90 13.76
C THR A 329 -16.34 -9.38 13.33
N SER A 330 -16.62 -8.11 13.62
CA SER A 330 -17.77 -7.38 13.09
C SER A 330 -17.29 -6.36 12.07
N TYR A 331 -18.01 -6.28 10.95
CA TYR A 331 -17.76 -5.39 9.84
C TYR A 331 -18.96 -4.47 9.60
N SER A 332 -18.70 -3.25 9.13
CA SER A 332 -19.67 -2.41 8.40
C SER A 332 -19.10 -2.15 7.02
N GLY A 333 -19.74 -2.70 6.00
CA GLY A 333 -19.09 -2.88 4.71
C GLY A 333 -17.89 -3.82 4.84
N PHE A 334 -16.73 -3.37 4.37
CA PHE A 334 -15.44 -4.03 4.56
C PHE A 334 -14.64 -3.47 5.75
N ILE A 335 -15.18 -2.48 6.47
CA ILE A 335 -14.49 -1.83 7.59
C ILE A 335 -14.72 -2.65 8.85
N ARG A 336 -13.63 -3.08 9.51
CA ARG A 336 -13.73 -3.72 10.82
C ARG A 336 -14.17 -2.69 11.86
N ILE A 337 -15.32 -2.91 12.48
CA ILE A 337 -15.88 -2.06 13.54
C ILE A 337 -15.67 -2.64 14.93
N GLY A 338 -15.35 -3.93 15.03
CA GLY A 338 -15.00 -4.55 16.30
C GLY A 338 -14.58 -6.02 16.20
N GLY A 339 -14.46 -6.64 17.36
CA GLY A 339 -14.08 -8.04 17.53
C GLY A 339 -12.76 -8.28 18.25
N GLY A 340 -12.33 -9.53 18.27
CA GLY A 340 -11.14 -9.99 18.96
C GLY A 340 -11.08 -11.51 19.10
N ASN A 341 -9.98 -11.98 19.71
CA ASN A 341 -9.80 -13.38 20.02
C ASN A 341 -10.65 -13.79 21.22
N LEU A 342 -11.21 -14.98 21.15
CA LEU A 342 -12.03 -15.61 22.16
C LEU A 342 -11.23 -16.71 22.82
N ASN A 343 -11.35 -16.82 24.14
CA ASN A 343 -10.76 -17.91 24.91
C ASN A 343 -11.69 -19.14 24.93
N ALA A 344 -12.32 -19.46 23.80
CA ALA A 344 -13.28 -20.54 23.64
C ALA A 344 -13.34 -21.00 22.17
N VAL A 345 -13.63 -22.28 21.94
CA VAL A 345 -13.71 -22.90 20.61
C VAL A 345 -15.17 -23.03 20.20
N PHE A 346 -15.56 -22.43 19.07
CA PHE A 346 -16.94 -22.43 18.58
C PHE A 346 -17.18 -23.44 17.46
N GLU A 347 -16.10 -24.04 16.95
CA GLU A 347 -16.18 -25.10 15.96
C GLU A 347 -16.82 -26.36 16.54
N ASN A 348 -17.80 -26.90 15.82
CA ASN A 348 -18.47 -28.15 16.14
C ASN A 348 -17.84 -29.30 15.35
N ASP A 349 -17.07 -30.14 16.04
CA ASP A 349 -16.46 -31.36 15.48
C ASP A 349 -17.42 -32.57 15.50
N GLY A 350 -18.75 -32.33 15.55
CA GLY A 350 -19.79 -33.35 15.54
C GLY A 350 -20.20 -33.90 16.91
N VAL A 351 -19.79 -33.23 17.99
CA VAL A 351 -20.07 -33.62 19.38
C VAL A 351 -21.22 -32.84 20.02
N MET A 352 -21.69 -31.76 19.37
CA MET A 352 -22.76 -30.92 19.91
C MET A 352 -24.14 -31.57 19.70
N THR A 353 -25.00 -31.46 20.71
CA THR A 353 -26.39 -31.97 20.66
C THR A 353 -27.37 -30.89 21.10
N ASP A 354 -28.60 -30.98 20.61
CA ASP A 354 -29.70 -30.15 21.12
C ASP A 354 -30.17 -30.63 22.50
N ALA A 355 -31.04 -29.84 23.15
CA ALA A 355 -31.56 -30.17 24.48
C ALA A 355 -32.33 -31.52 24.52
N ASP A 356 -32.80 -32.01 23.38
CA ASP A 356 -33.51 -33.29 23.24
C ASP A 356 -32.56 -34.47 22.93
N GLY A 357 -31.26 -34.20 22.71
CA GLY A 357 -30.22 -35.19 22.44
C GLY A 357 -29.98 -35.48 20.96
N ASN A 358 -30.55 -34.71 20.04
CA ASN A 358 -30.28 -34.85 18.61
C ASN A 358 -28.93 -34.22 18.26
N SER A 359 -28.16 -34.85 17.38
CA SER A 359 -26.87 -34.31 16.92
C SER A 359 -27.04 -33.06 16.06
N LEU A 360 -26.22 -32.06 16.31
CA LEU A 360 -26.17 -30.81 15.56
C LEU A 360 -25.04 -30.88 14.52
N SER A 361 -25.34 -30.49 13.29
CA SER A 361 -24.42 -30.61 12.14
C SER A 361 -23.84 -29.28 11.65
N ALA A 362 -24.33 -28.15 12.16
CA ALA A 362 -23.76 -26.85 11.81
C ALA A 362 -22.34 -26.73 12.37
N ARG A 363 -21.42 -26.17 11.57
CA ARG A 363 -20.03 -25.91 11.97
C ARG A 363 -19.94 -24.99 13.19
N VAL A 364 -20.87 -24.05 13.33
CA VAL A 364 -21.06 -23.23 14.52
C VAL A 364 -22.52 -23.32 14.93
N VAL A 365 -22.77 -23.83 16.13
CA VAL A 365 -24.11 -23.91 16.72
C VAL A 365 -24.46 -22.55 17.33
N SER A 366 -25.34 -21.81 16.67
CA SER A 366 -25.67 -20.43 17.05
C SER A 366 -27.05 -20.00 16.56
N ALA A 367 -27.63 -19.00 17.23
CA ALA A 367 -28.87 -18.34 16.85
C ALA A 367 -28.83 -16.83 17.10
N VAL A 368 -29.78 -16.11 16.51
CA VAL A 368 -29.79 -14.63 16.50
C VAL A 368 -31.14 -14.08 16.97
N TRP A 369 -31.09 -13.02 17.78
CA TRP A 369 -32.22 -12.18 18.19
C TRP A 369 -31.83 -10.70 18.10
N GLY A 370 -32.33 -9.98 17.09
CA GLY A 370 -31.89 -8.64 16.77
C GLY A 370 -30.40 -8.61 16.45
N TYR A 371 -29.64 -7.83 17.22
CA TYR A 371 -28.18 -7.81 17.14
C TYR A 371 -27.51 -8.80 18.11
N THR A 372 -28.24 -9.59 18.88
CA THR A 372 -27.65 -10.54 19.80
C THR A 372 -27.43 -11.89 19.13
N VAL A 373 -26.18 -12.33 19.09
CA VAL A 373 -25.78 -13.65 18.58
C VAL A 373 -25.42 -14.52 19.78
N VAL A 374 -26.15 -15.62 19.98
CA VAL A 374 -25.79 -16.62 21.00
C VAL A 374 -25.18 -17.82 20.31
N ALA A 375 -24.02 -18.26 20.77
CA ALA A 375 -23.30 -19.40 20.22
C ALA A 375 -22.83 -20.35 21.34
N VAL A 376 -22.81 -21.63 21.02
CA VAL A 376 -22.26 -22.68 21.88
C VAL A 376 -20.76 -22.76 21.67
N ALA A 377 -20.02 -22.91 22.75
CA ALA A 377 -18.59 -23.09 22.71
C ALA A 377 -18.14 -24.25 23.59
N ALA A 378 -17.04 -24.85 23.16
CA ALA A 378 -16.26 -25.80 23.91
C ALA A 378 -15.06 -25.13 24.60
N SER A 379 -14.63 -25.74 25.70
CA SER A 379 -13.35 -25.40 26.32
C SER A 379 -12.20 -25.83 25.39
N PRO A 380 -11.17 -24.99 25.20
CA PRO A 380 -10.03 -25.30 24.32
C PRO A 380 -9.23 -26.53 24.78
N TYR A 381 -9.43 -27.00 26.02
CA TYR A 381 -8.71 -28.16 26.57
C TYR A 381 -9.49 -29.47 26.49
N GLN A 382 -10.82 -29.40 26.45
CA GLN A 382 -11.69 -30.58 26.58
C GLN A 382 -12.48 -30.86 25.30
N PHE A 383 -12.60 -29.89 24.39
CA PHE A 383 -13.38 -29.98 23.13
C PHE A 383 -14.84 -30.42 23.32
N GLU A 384 -15.32 -30.51 24.55
CA GLU A 384 -16.72 -30.74 24.88
C GLU A 384 -17.44 -29.39 25.02
N PRO A 385 -18.64 -29.24 24.45
CA PRO A 385 -19.43 -28.02 24.60
C PRO A 385 -19.81 -27.90 26.07
N ASN A 386 -19.46 -26.78 26.70
CA ASN A 386 -19.70 -26.57 28.13
C ASN A 386 -20.13 -25.13 28.46
N SER A 387 -20.15 -24.26 27.46
CA SER A 387 -20.38 -22.84 27.62
C SER A 387 -21.29 -22.29 26.52
N LEU A 388 -22.11 -21.32 26.88
CA LEU A 388 -22.83 -20.44 25.96
C LEU A 388 -22.21 -19.05 26.03
N TYR A 389 -22.06 -18.40 24.89
CA TYR A 389 -21.59 -17.03 24.80
C TYR A 389 -22.58 -16.23 23.97
N SER A 390 -22.84 -15.00 24.41
CA SER A 390 -23.68 -14.05 23.71
C SER A 390 -22.87 -12.82 23.33
N PHE A 391 -22.99 -12.41 22.08
CA PHE A 391 -22.25 -11.30 21.49
C PHE A 391 -23.21 -10.26 20.93
N ASP A 392 -22.81 -8.99 21.03
CA ASP A 392 -23.40 -7.93 20.24
C ASP A 392 -22.82 -8.00 18.83
N GLY A 393 -23.66 -8.37 17.87
CA GLY A 393 -23.32 -8.49 16.46
C GLY A 393 -22.76 -7.22 15.85
N ARG A 394 -23.10 -6.05 16.39
CA ARG A 394 -22.65 -4.76 15.85
C ARG A 394 -21.16 -4.53 16.07
N ASP A 395 -20.62 -4.88 17.23
CA ASP A 395 -19.23 -4.59 17.59
C ASP A 395 -18.44 -5.84 18.02
N GLY A 396 -19.07 -7.01 18.04
CA GLY A 396 -18.49 -8.27 18.45
C GLY A 396 -18.26 -8.38 19.97
N ARG A 397 -18.80 -7.45 20.77
CA ARG A 397 -18.58 -7.43 22.22
C ARG A 397 -19.32 -8.56 22.91
N LEU A 398 -18.64 -9.23 23.84
CA LEU A 398 -19.27 -10.20 24.74
C LEU A 398 -20.30 -9.50 25.64
N LEU A 399 -21.56 -9.92 25.56
CA LEU A 399 -22.66 -9.44 26.39
C LEU A 399 -22.76 -10.25 27.68
N TRP A 400 -22.78 -11.57 27.55
CA TRP A 400 -22.83 -12.49 28.69
C TRP A 400 -22.26 -13.86 28.29
N SER A 401 -21.87 -14.65 29.29
CA SER A 401 -21.56 -16.06 29.12
C SER A 401 -22.28 -16.88 30.20
N PHE A 402 -22.60 -18.12 29.86
CA PHE A 402 -23.23 -19.06 30.77
C PHE A 402 -22.47 -20.39 30.71
N GLN A 403 -22.25 -20.99 31.87
CA GLN A 403 -21.63 -22.31 32.00
C GLN A 403 -22.50 -23.16 32.90
N CYS A 404 -22.64 -24.44 32.54
CA CYS A 404 -23.33 -25.37 33.41
C CYS A 404 -22.61 -25.49 34.76
N PRO A 405 -23.35 -25.61 35.88
CA PRO A 405 -22.75 -25.87 37.18
C PRO A 405 -21.83 -27.09 37.12
N GLY A 406 -20.61 -26.97 37.63
CA GLY A 406 -19.61 -28.03 37.58
C GLY A 406 -18.88 -28.21 36.24
N GLY A 407 -19.15 -27.36 35.24
CA GLY A 407 -18.44 -27.36 33.95
C GLY A 407 -18.76 -28.54 33.03
N GLY A 408 -19.89 -29.23 33.27
CA GLY A 408 -20.32 -30.38 32.47
C GLY A 408 -20.80 -30.01 31.06
N HIS A 409 -21.05 -31.05 30.26
CA HIS A 409 -21.56 -30.95 28.89
C HIS A 409 -22.86 -30.12 28.84
N ILE A 410 -22.93 -29.21 27.87
CA ILE A 410 -24.12 -28.40 27.58
C ILE A 410 -24.74 -28.85 26.26
N ALA A 411 -26.04 -29.11 26.29
CA ALA A 411 -26.85 -29.36 25.11
C ALA A 411 -27.87 -28.22 24.96
N THR A 412 -28.09 -27.71 23.74
CA THR A 412 -28.74 -26.40 23.58
C THR A 412 -29.80 -26.38 22.49
N ARG A 413 -30.94 -25.75 22.77
CA ARG A 413 -32.00 -25.48 21.81
C ARG A 413 -32.30 -23.98 21.79
N PHE A 414 -32.30 -23.38 20.61
CA PHE A 414 -32.61 -21.96 20.40
C PHE A 414 -34.06 -21.83 19.96
N VAL A 415 -34.82 -20.96 20.64
CA VAL A 415 -36.28 -20.86 20.48
C VAL A 415 -36.67 -19.49 19.96
N ALA A 416 -37.55 -19.49 18.96
CA ALA A 416 -38.01 -18.32 18.21
C ALA A 416 -36.85 -17.40 17.80
N ALA A 417 -35.81 -18.00 17.21
CA ALA A 417 -34.69 -17.27 16.63
C ALA A 417 -35.14 -16.50 15.38
N GLU A 418 -34.63 -15.28 15.18
CA GLU A 418 -34.98 -14.46 14.01
C GLU A 418 -34.45 -15.03 12.69
N SER A 419 -33.41 -15.87 12.76
CA SER A 419 -32.90 -16.63 11.61
C SER A 419 -33.89 -17.69 11.10
N GLY A 420 -34.98 -17.94 11.82
CA GLY A 420 -35.89 -19.05 11.57
C GLY A 420 -35.40 -20.35 12.21
N ASP A 421 -36.25 -21.37 12.13
CA ASP A 421 -35.93 -22.71 12.61
C ASP A 421 -34.98 -23.43 11.64
N ASP A 422 -33.88 -23.93 12.19
CA ASP A 422 -32.89 -24.78 11.54
C ASP A 422 -32.38 -25.82 12.55
N PRO A 423 -32.82 -27.09 12.42
CA PRO A 423 -32.36 -28.18 13.30
C PRO A 423 -30.85 -28.39 13.30
N ALA A 424 -30.12 -28.02 12.23
CA ALA A 424 -28.67 -28.20 12.19
C ALA A 424 -27.93 -27.29 13.18
N THR A 425 -28.51 -26.12 13.51
CA THR A 425 -27.99 -25.15 14.49
C THR A 425 -28.66 -25.26 15.85
N GLY A 426 -29.60 -26.19 16.03
CA GLY A 426 -30.40 -26.31 17.24
C GLY A 426 -31.49 -25.23 17.36
N ALA A 427 -31.73 -24.44 16.32
CA ALA A 427 -32.84 -23.50 16.26
C ALA A 427 -34.14 -24.24 15.95
N VAL A 428 -34.92 -24.54 16.98
CA VAL A 428 -36.17 -25.30 16.87
C VAL A 428 -37.20 -24.74 17.83
N THR A 429 -38.31 -24.25 17.28
CA THR A 429 -39.37 -23.57 18.03
C THR A 429 -40.64 -24.42 18.07
N ALA A 430 -41.10 -24.80 19.26
CA ALA A 430 -42.41 -25.43 19.40
C ALA A 430 -43.52 -24.38 19.41
N ALA A 431 -44.74 -24.79 19.04
CA ALA A 431 -45.89 -23.89 18.95
C ALA A 431 -46.19 -23.20 20.29
N GLY A 432 -46.18 -21.87 20.29
CA GLY A 432 -46.48 -21.05 21.47
C GLY A 432 -45.30 -20.82 22.41
N GLU A 433 -44.10 -21.29 22.09
CA GLU A 433 -42.92 -20.95 22.87
C GLU A 433 -42.48 -19.49 22.63
N ALA A 434 -42.15 -18.78 23.70
CA ALA A 434 -41.53 -17.46 23.61
C ALA A 434 -40.06 -17.56 23.15
N PRO A 435 -39.43 -16.45 22.72
CA PRO A 435 -37.98 -16.42 22.48
C PRO A 435 -37.16 -16.84 23.70
N GLY A 436 -36.04 -17.52 23.47
CA GLY A 436 -35.20 -18.01 24.56
C GLY A 436 -34.10 -18.97 24.11
N VAL A 437 -33.14 -19.19 25.01
CA VAL A 437 -32.12 -20.24 24.88
C VAL A 437 -32.39 -21.29 25.95
N ILE A 438 -32.64 -22.52 25.53
CA ILE A 438 -32.79 -23.65 26.45
C ILE A 438 -31.46 -24.38 26.50
N ALA A 439 -30.88 -24.47 27.69
CA ALA A 439 -29.65 -25.21 27.95
C ALA A 439 -29.93 -26.36 28.90
N ARG A 440 -29.52 -27.57 28.52
CA ARG A 440 -29.54 -28.76 29.36
C ARG A 440 -28.15 -28.98 29.96
N CYS A 441 -28.09 -28.97 31.29
CA CYS A 441 -26.91 -29.17 32.12
C CYS A 441 -27.04 -30.49 32.89
N GLY A 442 -26.69 -31.61 32.24
CA GLY A 442 -27.00 -32.94 32.78
C GLY A 442 -28.49 -33.22 32.74
N GLU A 443 -29.13 -33.39 33.90
CA GLU A 443 -30.58 -33.60 34.04
C GLU A 443 -31.37 -32.29 34.16
N ASP A 444 -30.69 -31.18 34.49
CA ASP A 444 -31.35 -29.89 34.69
C ASP A 444 -31.51 -29.15 33.36
N MET A 445 -32.67 -28.53 33.14
CA MET A 445 -32.91 -27.61 32.03
C MET A 445 -33.08 -26.20 32.56
N VAL A 446 -32.36 -25.26 31.95
CA VAL A 446 -32.51 -23.84 32.22
C VAL A 446 -32.93 -23.11 30.95
N ARG A 447 -33.75 -22.07 31.13
CA ARG A 447 -34.16 -21.17 30.06
C ARG A 447 -33.53 -19.81 30.32
N LEU A 448 -32.83 -19.30 29.32
CA LEU A 448 -32.11 -18.04 29.37
C LEU A 448 -32.74 -17.03 28.41
N ASP A 449 -32.81 -15.78 28.86
CA ASP A 449 -33.08 -14.64 28.01
C ASP A 449 -31.88 -14.40 27.07
N PRO A 450 -32.07 -14.37 25.74
CA PRO A 450 -30.97 -14.30 24.80
C PRO A 450 -30.19 -12.98 24.90
N ALA A 451 -30.85 -11.87 25.25
CA ALA A 451 -30.24 -10.55 25.32
C ALA A 451 -29.41 -10.36 26.60
N THR A 452 -29.86 -10.91 27.72
CA THR A 452 -29.29 -10.63 29.06
C THR A 452 -28.63 -11.83 29.73
N GLY A 453 -28.94 -13.05 29.31
CA GLY A 453 -28.49 -14.28 29.95
C GLY A 453 -29.18 -14.56 31.29
N ALA A 454 -30.22 -13.80 31.64
CA ALA A 454 -30.99 -14.01 32.86
C ALA A 454 -31.87 -15.27 32.74
N LEU A 455 -32.11 -15.94 33.86
CA LEU A 455 -33.05 -17.07 33.93
C LEU A 455 -34.50 -16.58 33.76
N LEU A 456 -35.27 -17.29 32.93
CA LEU A 456 -36.67 -17.00 32.60
C LEU A 456 -37.68 -17.92 33.31
#